data_AF-A0A3Q3K0T2-F1
#
_entry.id   AF-A0A3Q3K0T2-F1
#
_cell.length_a   1.000
_cell.length_b   1.000
_cell.length_c   1.000
_cell.angle_alpha   90.00
_cell.angle_beta   90.00
_cell.angle_gamma   90.00
#
_symmetry.space_group_name_H-M   'P 1'
#
loop_
_entity.id
_entity.type
_entity.pdbx_description
1 polymer ?
#
loop_
_entity_poly.entity_id
_entity_poly.type
_entity_poly.pdbx_seq_one_letter_code
_entity_poly.pdbx_strand_id
1 'polypeptide(L)'
;CSVLLIKMKQRIRRKDVTVENFLRVLTGRLPPSTPRSKRLLSDDRSNILIYLTGHGGNGFLKFQDSEEISNVELADAFEQMWQKRRYNELLFIIDTCQGASMYERFYSPNLMALASSQVGEDSLSHQPDLAIGVHLMDRYTFYLLEFLEDIHPASKTNMNDLFKVCPKSQCVSTPGHRTNLFLRDPGSVLITDFFGSVRKVEITMETINFTDHVKQLQKETYSYVDQLPVSEIIHQKPKQKDWHPPDGFILGLWTLILLVFFKTYGIKHLKHIF
;
A
#
# COMPACT_ATOMS: atom_id res chain seq x y z
N CYS A 1 -11.32 -9.82 -2.24
CA CYS A 1 -10.68 -8.91 -1.28
C CYS A 1 -9.16 -8.93 -1.46
N SER A 2 -8.57 -7.84 -1.97
CA SER A 2 -7.13 -7.68 -2.08
C SER A 2 -6.75 -6.41 -1.34
N VAL A 3 -6.33 -6.58 -0.10
CA VAL A 3 -5.83 -5.52 0.77
C VAL A 3 -4.36 -5.31 0.47
N LEU A 4 -3.99 -4.16 -0.11
CA LEU A 4 -2.73 -3.47 0.16
C LEU A 4 -2.74 -2.13 -0.56
N LEU A 5 -2.95 -1.02 0.16
CA LEU A 5 -2.56 0.29 -0.36
C LEU A 5 -1.74 1.06 0.67
N ILE A 6 -0.56 0.52 0.99
CA ILE A 6 0.50 1.38 1.53
C ILE A 6 0.82 2.38 0.41
N LYS A 7 0.54 3.68 0.56
CA LYS A 7 1.04 4.72 -0.37
C LYS A 7 2.54 4.94 -0.16
N MET A 8 3.29 3.85 -0.14
CA MET A 8 4.67 3.80 -0.55
C MET A 8 4.66 3.38 -2.01
N LYS A 9 5.52 3.96 -2.82
CA LYS A 9 5.81 3.51 -4.19
C LYS A 9 6.51 2.14 -4.15
N GLN A 10 5.83 1.13 -3.61
CA GLN A 10 6.40 -0.12 -3.11
C GLN A 10 5.36 -1.24 -3.27
N ARG A 11 5.30 -1.79 -4.47
CA ARG A 11 4.36 -2.86 -4.83
C ARG A 11 4.86 -4.20 -4.28
N ILE A 12 4.28 -4.65 -3.17
CA ILE A 12 4.48 -6.00 -2.63
C ILE A 12 3.50 -6.95 -3.35
N ARG A 13 3.97 -8.10 -3.86
CA ARG A 13 3.13 -9.06 -4.60
C ARG A 13 2.28 -9.89 -3.63
N ARG A 14 1.16 -10.47 -4.09
CA ARG A 14 0.23 -11.29 -3.27
C ARG A 14 0.89 -12.38 -2.42
N LYS A 15 1.99 -13.00 -2.88
CA LYS A 15 2.75 -14.02 -2.11
C LYS A 15 3.62 -13.45 -0.98
N ASP A 16 3.87 -12.14 -0.98
CA ASP A 16 4.77 -11.44 -0.06
C ASP A 16 3.98 -10.66 1.03
N VAL A 17 2.63 -10.67 0.98
CA VAL A 17 1.76 -9.92 1.91
C VAL A 17 1.53 -10.73 3.18
N THR A 18 2.52 -10.79 4.07
CA THR A 18 2.39 -11.38 5.41
C THR A 18 2.50 -10.29 6.48
N VAL A 19 1.94 -10.54 7.66
CA VAL A 19 2.08 -9.65 8.82
C VAL A 19 3.54 -9.41 9.14
N GLU A 20 4.35 -10.48 9.14
CA GLU A 20 5.79 -10.40 9.39
C GLU A 20 6.50 -9.46 8.41
N ASN A 21 6.24 -9.60 7.11
CA ASN A 21 6.87 -8.76 6.10
C ASN A 21 6.44 -7.30 6.25
N PHE A 22 5.16 -7.05 6.53
CA PHE A 22 4.66 -5.71 6.79
C PHE A 22 5.38 -5.05 7.97
N LEU A 23 5.45 -5.73 9.12
CA LEU A 23 6.14 -5.24 10.31
C LEU A 23 7.66 -5.05 10.08
N ARG A 24 8.30 -5.92 9.30
CA ARG A 24 9.72 -5.78 8.92
C ARG A 24 9.98 -4.56 8.04
N VAL A 25 9.08 -4.25 7.10
CA VAL A 25 9.19 -3.05 6.26
C VAL A 25 9.11 -1.80 7.14
N LEU A 26 8.12 -1.73 8.04
CA LEU A 26 7.96 -0.61 8.97
C LEU A 26 9.20 -0.41 9.84
N THR A 27 9.64 -1.48 10.52
CA THR A 27 10.75 -1.43 11.49
C THR A 27 12.15 -1.44 10.86
N GLY A 28 12.24 -1.55 9.53
CA GLY A 28 13.51 -1.61 8.78
C GLY A 28 14.31 -2.90 8.96
N ARG A 29 13.70 -3.97 9.50
CA ARG A 29 14.35 -5.26 9.74
C ARG A 29 14.30 -6.16 8.51
N LEU A 30 14.88 -5.69 7.41
CA LEU A 30 14.94 -6.40 6.13
C LEU A 30 16.39 -6.84 5.82
N PRO A 31 16.61 -8.07 5.31
CA PRO A 31 17.94 -8.54 4.90
C PRO A 31 18.65 -7.55 3.96
N PRO A 32 19.98 -7.39 3.98
CA PRO A 32 20.70 -6.48 3.08
C PRO A 32 20.43 -6.71 1.58
N SER A 33 20.12 -7.96 1.21
CA SER A 33 19.75 -8.34 -0.17
C SER A 33 18.36 -7.85 -0.61
N THR A 34 17.50 -7.37 0.28
CA THR A 34 16.17 -6.88 -0.09
C THR A 34 16.28 -5.67 -1.02
N PRO A 35 15.64 -5.69 -2.21
CA PRO A 35 15.70 -4.58 -3.16
C PRO A 35 15.22 -3.26 -2.56
N ARG A 36 15.81 -2.15 -3.01
CA ARG A 36 15.44 -0.78 -2.58
C ARG A 36 13.95 -0.49 -2.74
N SER A 37 13.34 -1.02 -3.80
CA SER A 37 11.91 -0.88 -4.11
C SER A 37 10.98 -1.61 -3.14
N LYS A 38 11.50 -2.46 -2.24
CA LYS A 38 10.76 -3.18 -1.18
C LYS A 38 11.15 -2.73 0.24
N ARG A 39 11.83 -1.58 0.39
CA ARG A 39 12.19 -0.98 1.68
C ARG A 39 11.52 0.37 1.93
N LEU A 40 11.11 0.59 3.17
CA LEU A 40 10.78 1.93 3.67
C LEU A 40 12.07 2.70 3.99
N LEU A 41 12.41 3.64 3.10
CA LEU A 41 13.59 4.51 3.22
C LEU A 41 13.19 5.86 3.82
N SER A 42 12.72 5.82 5.06
CA SER A 42 12.31 6.99 5.82
C SER A 42 13.26 7.27 6.98
N ASP A 43 13.25 8.52 7.41
CA ASP A 43 14.07 9.11 8.48
C ASP A 43 13.22 10.03 9.37
N ASP A 44 13.87 10.77 10.27
CA ASP A 44 13.23 11.73 11.19
C ASP A 44 12.66 12.97 10.51
N ARG A 45 12.79 13.10 9.18
CA ARG A 45 12.21 14.18 8.37
C ARG A 45 11.08 13.70 7.48
N SER A 46 10.81 12.39 7.49
CA SER A 46 9.86 11.75 6.59
C SER A 46 8.46 11.72 7.17
N ASN A 47 7.48 12.29 6.47
CA ASN A 47 6.07 12.10 6.77
C ASN A 47 5.59 10.77 6.15
N ILE A 48 4.92 9.94 6.94
CA ILE A 48 4.48 8.60 6.53
C ILE A 48 2.96 8.50 6.54
N LEU A 49 2.40 8.01 5.44
CA LEU A 49 1.01 7.57 5.36
C LEU A 49 0.95 6.04 5.33
N ILE A 50 0.22 5.46 6.27
CA ILE A 50 -0.13 4.05 6.29
C ILE A 50 -1.63 3.95 6.12
N TYR A 51 -2.07 3.33 5.02
CA TYR A 51 -3.48 3.06 4.74
C TYR A 51 -3.70 1.55 4.70
N LEU A 52 -4.53 1.05 5.61
CA LEU A 52 -4.96 -0.33 5.66
C LEU A 52 -6.46 -0.39 5.40
N THR A 53 -6.92 -1.39 4.66
CA THR A 53 -8.34 -1.66 4.40
C THR A 53 -8.55 -3.15 4.56
N GLY A 54 -9.72 -3.65 4.92
CA GLY A 54 -9.97 -5.08 4.95
C GLY A 54 -11.02 -5.48 5.97
N HIS A 55 -11.07 -6.78 6.25
CA HIS A 55 -11.93 -7.31 7.30
C HIS A 55 -11.18 -7.32 8.62
N GLY A 56 -11.87 -6.95 9.68
CA GLY A 56 -11.30 -6.89 11.02
C GLY A 56 -12.40 -6.96 12.07
N GLY A 57 -12.01 -6.71 13.31
CA GLY A 57 -12.89 -6.68 14.45
C GLY A 57 -12.24 -5.91 15.59
N ASN A 58 -12.67 -6.19 16.82
CA ASN A 58 -12.16 -5.48 17.98
C ASN A 58 -10.67 -5.77 18.22
N GLY A 59 -9.81 -4.82 17.83
CA GLY A 59 -8.37 -4.84 18.06
C GLY A 59 -7.56 -5.66 17.06
N PHE A 60 -8.13 -6.10 15.94
CA PHE A 60 -7.39 -6.81 14.89
C PHE A 60 -7.89 -6.53 13.47
N LEU A 61 -7.00 -6.70 12.50
CA LEU A 61 -7.28 -6.71 11.06
C LEU A 61 -6.76 -8.02 10.46
N LYS A 62 -7.57 -8.68 9.64
CA LYS A 62 -7.18 -9.91 8.94
C LYS A 62 -6.20 -9.61 7.80
N PHE A 63 -5.10 -10.34 7.77
CA PHE A 63 -4.14 -10.37 6.68
C PHE A 63 -4.31 -11.68 5.92
N GLN A 64 -4.79 -11.57 4.68
CA GLN A 64 -5.19 -12.74 3.89
C GLN A 64 -6.24 -13.60 4.65
N ASP A 65 -6.21 -14.92 4.46
CA ASP A 65 -7.19 -15.85 5.02
C ASP A 65 -6.74 -16.51 6.33
N SER A 66 -5.48 -16.33 6.75
CA SER A 66 -4.88 -17.11 7.84
C SER A 66 -4.12 -16.31 8.90
N GLU A 67 -3.79 -15.05 8.65
CA GLU A 67 -3.05 -14.22 9.60
C GLU A 67 -3.92 -13.04 10.07
N GLU A 68 -3.60 -12.51 11.24
CA GLU A 68 -4.24 -11.33 11.80
C GLU A 68 -3.15 -10.44 12.38
N ILE A 69 -3.29 -9.13 12.21
CA ILE A 69 -2.45 -8.13 12.86
C ILE A 69 -3.26 -7.43 13.95
N SER A 70 -2.73 -7.42 15.17
CA SER A 70 -3.37 -6.79 16.31
C SER A 70 -3.01 -5.31 16.45
N ASN A 71 -3.84 -4.58 17.20
CA ASN A 71 -3.59 -3.19 17.56
C ASN A 71 -2.33 -3.02 18.43
N VAL A 72 -1.98 -4.04 19.23
CA VAL A 72 -0.76 -4.06 20.05
C VAL A 72 0.48 -4.21 19.17
N GLU A 73 0.48 -5.12 18.21
CA GLU A 73 1.60 -5.31 17.28
C GLU A 73 1.87 -4.05 16.44
N LEU A 74 0.80 -3.37 15.99
CA LEU A 74 0.92 -2.08 15.32
C LEU A 74 1.48 -0.99 16.23
N ALA A 75 1.00 -0.89 17.48
CA ALA A 75 1.50 0.07 18.44
C ALA A 75 3.01 -0.10 18.67
N ASP A 76 3.45 -1.34 18.91
CA ASP A 76 4.86 -1.67 19.12
C ASP A 76 5.72 -1.45 17.87
N ALA A 77 5.14 -1.63 16.68
CA ALA A 77 5.83 -1.35 15.42
C ALA A 77 6.05 0.16 15.25
N PHE A 78 5.04 0.99 15.53
CA PHE A 78 5.16 2.45 15.48
C PHE A 78 6.14 2.96 16.53
N GLU A 79 6.16 2.36 17.71
CA GLU A 79 7.16 2.70 18.72
C GLU A 79 8.58 2.39 18.24
N GLN A 80 8.78 1.21 17.65
CA GLN A 80 10.08 0.86 17.08
C GLN A 80 10.48 1.78 15.93
N MET A 81 9.53 2.31 15.15
CA MET A 81 9.81 3.31 14.13
C MET A 81 10.22 4.63 14.76
N TRP A 82 9.54 5.07 15.81
CA TRP A 82 9.83 6.30 16.54
C TRP A 82 11.23 6.26 17.18
N GLN A 83 11.52 5.20 17.95
CA GLN A 83 12.82 5.01 18.60
C GLN A 83 13.99 4.98 17.62
N LYS A 84 13.75 4.44 16.41
CA LYS A 84 14.74 4.39 15.33
C LYS A 84 14.74 5.64 14.44
N ARG A 85 13.99 6.68 14.79
CA ARG A 85 13.90 7.93 14.02
C ARG A 85 13.54 7.69 12.56
N ARG A 86 12.51 6.87 12.33
CA ARG A 86 12.07 6.48 10.98
C ARG A 86 10.88 7.30 10.48
N TYR A 87 10.36 8.25 11.25
CA TYR A 87 9.35 9.20 10.78
C TYR A 87 9.44 10.52 11.55
N ASN A 88 9.02 11.60 10.89
CA ASN A 88 8.72 12.90 11.50
C ASN A 88 7.27 12.92 12.03
N GLU A 89 6.32 12.65 11.13
CA GLU A 89 4.89 12.58 11.40
C GLU A 89 4.30 11.33 10.72
N LEU A 90 3.34 10.66 11.38
CA LEU A 90 2.68 9.47 10.87
C LEU A 90 1.16 9.68 10.82
N LEU A 91 0.58 9.45 9.64
CA LEU A 91 -0.86 9.37 9.43
C LEU A 91 -1.24 7.92 9.19
N PHE A 92 -2.03 7.35 10.10
CA PHE A 92 -2.58 6.01 10.00
C PHE A 92 -4.06 6.09 9.63
N ILE A 93 -4.48 5.42 8.57
CA ILE A 93 -5.88 5.35 8.15
C ILE A 93 -6.25 3.87 8.03
N ILE A 94 -7.36 3.48 8.63
CA ILE A 94 -7.83 2.10 8.58
C ILE A 94 -9.31 2.02 8.17
N ASP A 95 -9.59 1.28 7.09
CA ASP A 95 -10.95 1.00 6.62
C ASP A 95 -11.35 -0.45 6.92
N THR A 96 -12.04 -0.67 8.03
CA THR A 96 -12.44 -2.01 8.51
C THR A 96 -13.58 -1.91 9.52
N CYS A 97 -14.32 -3.01 9.74
CA CYS A 97 -15.23 -3.12 10.89
C CYS A 97 -14.48 -2.90 12.20
N GLN A 98 -15.11 -2.18 13.12
CA GLN A 98 -14.56 -1.75 14.41
C GLN A 98 -13.19 -1.05 14.32
N GLY A 99 -12.94 -0.30 13.25
CA GLY A 99 -11.62 0.27 12.96
C GLY A 99 -11.06 1.16 14.07
N ALA A 100 -11.90 1.85 14.84
CA ALA A 100 -11.46 2.68 15.95
C ALA A 100 -10.66 1.91 17.03
N SER A 101 -10.98 0.62 17.23
CA SER A 101 -10.26 -0.25 18.18
C SER A 101 -8.77 -0.42 17.81
N MET A 102 -8.41 -0.21 16.55
CA MET A 102 -7.07 -0.44 16.04
C MET A 102 -6.05 0.60 16.53
N TYR A 103 -6.50 1.82 16.85
CA TYR A 103 -5.61 2.89 17.31
C TYR A 103 -5.68 3.15 18.82
N GLU A 104 -6.53 2.45 19.57
CA GLU A 104 -6.69 2.67 21.02
C GLU A 104 -5.40 2.44 21.80
N ARG A 105 -4.60 1.47 21.35
CA ARG A 105 -3.34 1.09 22.00
C ARG A 105 -2.13 1.86 21.49
N PHE A 106 -2.29 2.80 20.56
CA PHE A 106 -1.15 3.61 20.11
C PHE A 106 -0.68 4.55 21.22
N TYR A 107 0.64 4.67 21.35
CA TYR A 107 1.30 5.48 22.38
C TYR A 107 2.51 6.28 21.85
N SER A 108 2.95 6.05 20.62
CA SER A 108 4.06 6.79 20.01
C SER A 108 3.65 8.20 19.58
N PRO A 109 4.53 9.20 19.73
CA PRO A 109 4.21 10.59 19.41
C PRO A 109 4.20 10.87 17.90
N ASN A 110 3.71 12.05 17.54
CA ASN A 110 3.57 12.55 16.17
C ASN A 110 2.74 11.63 15.27
N LEU A 111 1.74 10.97 15.86
CA LEU A 111 0.87 10.04 15.17
C LEU A 111 -0.58 10.54 15.20
N MET A 112 -1.20 10.57 14.02
CA MET A 112 -2.64 10.78 13.85
C MET A 112 -3.28 9.53 13.26
N ALA A 113 -4.44 9.14 13.77
CA ALA A 113 -5.15 7.96 13.29
C ALA A 113 -6.58 8.29 12.86
N LEU A 114 -7.05 7.68 11.76
CA LEU A 114 -8.43 7.73 11.28
C LEU A 114 -8.93 6.30 11.07
N ALA A 115 -10.21 6.07 11.34
CA ALA A 115 -10.89 4.81 11.08
C ALA A 115 -12.23 5.02 10.39
N SER A 116 -12.66 4.06 9.58
CA SER A 116 -13.96 4.12 8.89
C SER A 116 -15.18 3.79 9.77
N SER A 117 -14.99 3.17 10.94
CA SER A 117 -16.07 2.86 11.88
C SER A 117 -15.63 2.88 13.34
N GLN A 118 -16.58 3.11 14.25
CA GLN A 118 -16.37 3.03 15.71
C GLN A 118 -16.39 1.58 16.22
N VAL A 119 -15.95 1.38 17.47
CA VAL A 119 -16.10 0.09 18.16
C VAL A 119 -17.58 -0.27 18.25
N GLY A 120 -17.92 -1.51 17.87
CA GLY A 120 -19.30 -1.98 17.77
C GLY A 120 -20.04 -1.61 16.47
N GLU A 121 -19.39 -0.92 15.53
CA GLU A 121 -19.95 -0.63 14.20
C GLU A 121 -19.21 -1.38 13.08
N ASP A 122 -19.97 -1.84 12.10
CA ASP A 122 -19.44 -2.41 10.86
C ASP A 122 -19.00 -1.31 9.88
N SER A 123 -17.99 -1.59 9.05
CA SER A 123 -17.71 -0.81 7.84
C SER A 123 -18.41 -1.48 6.65
N LEU A 124 -19.03 -0.68 5.79
CA LEU A 124 -19.87 -1.20 4.71
C LEU A 124 -19.26 -0.96 3.33
N SER A 125 -19.56 -1.91 2.44
CA SER A 125 -19.21 -1.85 1.05
C SER A 125 -20.06 -0.86 0.24
N HIS A 126 -19.51 -0.40 -0.87
CA HIS A 126 -20.09 0.50 -1.86
C HIS A 126 -20.08 -0.15 -3.25
N GLN A 127 -20.81 0.43 -4.22
CA GLN A 127 -20.84 0.00 -5.63
C GLN A 127 -20.94 -1.52 -5.84
N PRO A 128 -22.12 -2.13 -5.64
CA PRO A 128 -22.33 -3.52 -6.01
C PRO A 128 -22.23 -3.67 -7.54
N ASP A 129 -21.34 -4.55 -8.00
CA ASP A 129 -21.32 -4.98 -9.39
C ASP A 129 -22.19 -6.24 -9.52
N LEU A 130 -23.37 -6.09 -10.12
CA LEU A 130 -24.33 -7.19 -10.30
C LEU A 130 -23.85 -8.24 -11.32
N ALA A 131 -22.94 -7.90 -12.22
CA ALA A 131 -22.41 -8.84 -13.21
C ALA A 131 -21.38 -9.79 -12.58
N ILE A 132 -20.63 -9.31 -11.59
CA ILE A 132 -19.58 -10.10 -10.89
C ILE A 132 -20.09 -10.61 -9.53
N GLY A 133 -21.16 -10.03 -8.98
CA GLY A 133 -21.74 -10.40 -7.69
C GLY A 133 -20.89 -9.98 -6.48
N VAL A 134 -20.03 -8.97 -6.66
CA VAL A 134 -19.13 -8.47 -5.61
C VAL A 134 -19.23 -6.95 -5.49
N HIS A 135 -18.85 -6.43 -4.33
CA HIS A 135 -18.64 -5.00 -4.16
C HIS A 135 -17.23 -4.60 -4.57
N LEU A 136 -17.11 -3.48 -5.28
CA LEU A 136 -15.82 -3.05 -5.82
C LEU A 136 -14.97 -2.33 -4.77
N MET A 137 -15.59 -1.58 -3.87
CA MET A 137 -14.92 -0.68 -2.93
C MET A 137 -15.72 -0.55 -1.62
N ASP A 138 -15.07 -0.11 -0.55
CA ASP A 138 -15.74 0.26 0.70
C ASP A 138 -16.24 1.71 0.64
N ARG A 139 -17.31 2.04 1.39
CA ARG A 139 -17.92 3.38 1.39
C ARG A 139 -16.93 4.44 1.82
N TYR A 140 -16.21 4.21 2.92
CA TYR A 140 -15.23 5.16 3.41
C TYR A 140 -14.11 5.38 2.39
N THR A 141 -13.56 4.28 1.85
CA THR A 141 -12.58 4.34 0.75
C THR A 141 -13.09 5.17 -0.44
N PHE A 142 -14.34 4.97 -0.87
CA PHE A 142 -14.95 5.71 -1.99
C PHE A 142 -14.97 7.21 -1.73
N TYR A 143 -15.56 7.65 -0.61
CA TYR A 143 -15.66 9.09 -0.29
C TYR A 143 -14.30 9.71 0.05
N LEU A 144 -13.36 8.93 0.59
CA LEU A 144 -11.98 9.38 0.77
C LEU A 144 -11.29 9.64 -0.57
N LEU A 145 -11.46 8.76 -1.55
CA LEU A 145 -10.87 8.94 -2.87
C LEU A 145 -11.52 10.10 -3.62
N GLU A 146 -12.85 10.22 -3.60
CA GLU A 146 -13.59 11.36 -4.15
C GLU A 146 -13.07 12.68 -3.55
N PHE A 147 -12.93 12.74 -2.23
CA PHE A 147 -12.36 13.91 -1.56
C PHE A 147 -10.92 14.21 -2.00
N LEU A 148 -10.09 13.18 -2.23
CA LEU A 148 -8.70 13.33 -2.64
C LEU A 148 -8.52 13.70 -4.11
N GLU A 149 -9.50 13.43 -4.98
CA GLU A 149 -9.47 13.81 -6.40
C GLU A 149 -9.41 15.34 -6.59
N ASP A 150 -10.04 16.09 -5.69
CA ASP A 150 -10.02 17.55 -5.67
C ASP A 150 -8.77 18.15 -4.99
N ILE A 151 -7.82 17.32 -4.51
CA ILE A 151 -6.63 17.78 -3.80
C ILE A 151 -5.43 17.91 -4.74
N HIS A 152 -5.12 19.16 -5.08
CA HIS A 152 -3.93 19.54 -5.85
C HIS A 152 -2.73 19.86 -4.95
N PRO A 153 -1.48 19.88 -5.47
CA PRO A 153 -0.29 20.27 -4.70
C PRO A 153 -0.33 21.67 -4.08
N ALA A 154 -1.11 22.59 -4.65
CA ALA A 154 -1.30 23.95 -4.13
C ALA A 154 -2.49 24.08 -3.17
N SER A 155 -3.17 22.97 -2.86
CA SER A 155 -4.34 22.97 -1.99
C SER A 155 -3.97 23.37 -0.56
N LYS A 156 -4.86 24.14 0.07
CA LYS A 156 -4.76 24.56 1.48
C LYS A 156 -5.68 23.76 2.40
N THR A 157 -6.30 22.70 1.88
CA THR A 157 -7.15 21.80 2.67
C THR A 157 -6.33 21.17 3.79
N ASN A 158 -6.88 21.16 5.00
CA ASN A 158 -6.21 20.72 6.21
C ASN A 158 -6.81 19.41 6.78
N MET A 159 -6.21 18.87 7.83
CA MET A 159 -6.66 17.60 8.41
C MET A 159 -8.06 17.66 9.03
N ASN A 160 -8.54 18.82 9.48
CA ASN A 160 -9.94 18.95 9.96
C ASN A 160 -10.95 18.75 8.83
N ASP A 161 -10.59 19.05 7.59
CA ASP A 161 -11.44 18.78 6.44
C ASP A 161 -11.45 17.28 6.12
N LEU A 162 -10.29 16.61 6.25
CA LEU A 162 -10.20 15.16 6.13
C LEU A 162 -11.05 14.43 7.18
N PHE A 163 -11.13 14.93 8.41
CA PHE A 163 -11.94 14.33 9.48
C PHE A 163 -13.45 14.36 9.21
N LYS A 164 -13.90 15.20 8.28
CA LYS A 164 -15.31 15.33 7.89
C LYS A 164 -15.67 14.43 6.71
N VAL A 165 -14.69 13.74 6.12
CA VAL A 165 -14.92 12.80 5.02
C VAL A 165 -15.85 11.68 5.48
N CYS A 166 -16.81 11.36 4.62
CA CYS A 166 -17.78 10.29 4.82
C CYS A 166 -18.63 10.45 6.11
N PRO A 167 -19.46 11.51 6.21
CA PRO A 167 -20.42 11.63 7.31
C PRO A 167 -21.27 10.36 7.47
N LYS A 168 -21.80 10.14 8.69
CA LYS A 168 -22.58 8.94 9.03
C LYS A 168 -23.71 8.62 8.06
N SER A 169 -24.34 9.62 7.45
CA SER A 169 -25.38 9.45 6.43
C SER A 169 -24.89 8.77 5.15
N GLN A 170 -23.63 8.98 4.78
CA GLN A 170 -22.99 8.43 3.59
C GLN A 170 -22.32 7.08 3.88
N CYS A 171 -21.54 7.03 4.96
CA CYS A 171 -20.80 5.84 5.37
C CYS A 171 -21.69 4.74 5.94
N VAL A 172 -22.82 5.12 6.58
CA VAL A 172 -23.68 4.21 7.37
C VAL A 172 -22.90 3.57 8.55
N SER A 173 -21.70 4.06 8.81
CA SER A 173 -20.85 3.89 9.98
C SER A 173 -20.40 5.27 10.43
N THR A 174 -19.80 5.38 11.61
CA THR A 174 -19.28 6.63 12.13
C THR A 174 -17.75 6.62 12.00
N PRO A 175 -17.14 7.36 11.06
CA PRO A 175 -15.69 7.47 11.03
C PRO A 175 -15.15 8.08 12.32
N GLY A 176 -14.04 7.52 12.80
CA GLY A 176 -13.34 7.95 14.00
C GLY A 176 -12.00 8.59 13.67
N HIS A 177 -11.52 9.46 14.55
CA HIS A 177 -10.15 9.99 14.48
C HIS A 177 -9.56 10.15 15.88
N ARG A 178 -8.23 10.06 15.96
CA ARG A 178 -7.45 10.23 17.19
C ARG A 178 -6.25 11.13 16.91
N THR A 179 -6.16 12.23 17.65
CA THR A 179 -5.15 13.29 17.45
C THR A 179 -4.32 13.60 18.71
N ASN A 180 -4.65 13.00 19.86
CA ASN A 180 -3.98 13.31 21.14
C ASN A 180 -2.48 12.95 21.19
N LEU A 181 -1.99 12.15 20.24
CA LEU A 181 -0.57 11.81 20.09
C LEU A 181 0.16 12.74 19.11
N PHE A 182 -0.57 13.66 18.48
CA PHE A 182 -0.05 14.57 17.45
C PHE A 182 0.19 15.95 18.05
N LEU A 183 1.40 16.49 17.91
CA LEU A 183 1.82 17.73 18.59
C LEU A 183 1.20 18.99 17.99
N ARG A 184 1.03 19.04 16.67
CA ARG A 184 0.50 20.22 15.96
C ARG A 184 -1.03 20.21 15.98
N ASP A 185 -1.61 21.41 15.91
CA ASP A 185 -3.04 21.55 15.66
C ASP A 185 -3.40 20.96 14.27
N PRO A 186 -4.34 20.00 14.17
CA PRO A 186 -4.76 19.43 12.89
C PRO A 186 -5.26 20.47 11.87
N GLY A 187 -5.80 21.60 12.32
CA GLY A 187 -6.20 22.71 11.44
C GLY A 187 -5.04 23.38 10.71
N SER A 188 -3.82 23.27 11.25
CA SER A 188 -2.57 23.78 10.64
C SER A 188 -1.85 22.76 9.75
N VAL A 189 -2.32 21.52 9.70
CA VAL A 189 -1.66 20.41 8.99
C VAL A 189 -2.33 20.24 7.64
N LEU A 190 -1.58 20.44 6.57
CA LEU A 190 -2.13 20.29 5.21
C LEU A 190 -2.22 18.82 4.84
N ILE A 191 -3.26 18.45 4.10
CA ILE A 191 -3.41 17.09 3.57
C ILE A 191 -2.25 16.74 2.63
N THR A 192 -1.72 17.73 1.93
CA THR A 192 -0.55 17.59 1.05
C THR A 192 0.73 17.21 1.80
N ASP A 193 0.81 17.43 3.13
CA ASP A 193 1.96 16.97 3.93
C ASP A 193 2.06 15.43 3.98
N PHE A 194 0.95 14.71 3.74
CA PHE A 194 0.91 13.24 3.71
C PHE A 194 0.57 12.64 2.34
N PHE A 195 -0.30 13.31 1.57
CA PHE A 195 -0.78 12.78 0.28
C PHE A 195 -0.05 13.37 -0.93
N GLY A 196 0.62 14.51 -0.77
CA GLY A 196 1.36 15.19 -1.82
C GLY A 196 2.81 14.70 -1.92
N SER A 197 3.41 14.85 -3.10
CA SER A 197 4.86 14.65 -3.28
C SER A 197 5.62 15.95 -3.06
N VAL A 198 5.34 16.64 -1.95
CA VAL A 198 5.95 17.94 -1.66
C VAL A 198 7.24 17.71 -0.87
N ARG A 199 8.40 17.94 -1.51
CA ARG A 199 9.69 17.96 -0.81
C ARG A 199 9.85 19.33 -0.17
N LYS A 200 9.87 19.39 1.16
CA LYS A 200 10.29 20.61 1.88
C LYS A 200 11.78 20.78 1.63
N VAL A 201 12.16 21.86 0.95
CA VAL A 201 13.56 22.21 0.70
C VAL A 201 13.99 23.16 1.83
N GLU A 202 14.85 22.67 2.72
CA GLU A 202 15.58 23.53 3.65
C GLU A 202 16.76 24.15 2.90
N ILE A 203 16.75 25.47 2.74
CA ILE A 203 17.85 26.21 2.11
C ILE A 203 18.83 26.58 3.22
N THR A 204 19.95 25.86 3.30
CA THR A 204 21.04 26.22 4.21
C THR A 204 21.98 27.21 3.50
N MET A 205 22.33 28.32 4.18
CA MET A 205 23.33 29.28 3.68
C MET A 205 24.77 28.93 4.08
N GLU A 206 24.95 27.78 4.73
CA GLU A 206 26.28 27.27 5.10
C GLU A 206 27.01 26.77 3.86
N THR A 207 28.21 27.28 3.64
CA THR A 207 29.10 26.83 2.57
C THR A 207 29.58 25.41 2.86
N ILE A 208 29.04 24.43 2.15
CA ILE A 208 29.53 23.05 2.18
C ILE A 208 30.89 23.02 1.47
N ASN A 209 31.96 22.77 2.21
CA ASN A 209 33.30 22.67 1.66
C ASN A 209 33.51 21.25 1.07
N PHE A 210 33.48 21.13 -0.24
CA PHE A 210 33.47 19.85 -0.97
C PHE A 210 34.86 19.18 -1.12
N THR A 211 35.85 19.51 -0.29
CA THR A 211 37.25 19.21 -0.61
C THR A 211 37.74 17.77 -0.36
N ASP A 212 37.03 16.88 0.34
CA ASP A 212 37.70 15.64 0.83
C ASP A 212 37.24 14.28 0.28
N HIS A 213 36.27 14.16 -0.63
CA HIS A 213 35.90 12.83 -1.17
C HIS A 213 35.72 12.77 -2.69
N VAL A 214 36.75 13.20 -3.44
CA VAL A 214 36.92 12.79 -4.84
C VAL A 214 38.21 11.98 -4.98
N LYS A 215 38.16 10.71 -4.57
CA LYS A 215 39.05 9.69 -5.13
C LYS A 215 38.22 8.54 -5.70
N GLN A 216 38.18 8.54 -7.04
CA GLN A 216 37.83 7.47 -7.97
C GLN A 216 36.40 6.91 -7.91
N LEU A 217 35.52 7.49 -8.74
CA LEU A 217 34.64 6.66 -9.58
C LEU A 217 34.96 6.96 -11.04
N GLN A 218 35.27 5.89 -11.78
CA GLN A 218 35.42 5.93 -13.23
C GLN A 218 34.14 6.46 -13.88
N LYS A 219 34.35 7.33 -14.86
CA LYS A 219 33.31 8.00 -15.65
C LYS A 219 32.73 7.00 -16.66
N GLU A 220 31.74 6.21 -16.25
CA GLU A 220 30.86 5.56 -17.23
C GLU A 220 29.91 6.63 -17.80
N THR A 221 29.95 6.78 -19.12
CA THR A 221 29.11 7.73 -19.85
C THR A 221 27.72 7.13 -19.98
N TYR A 222 26.79 7.53 -19.13
CA TYR A 222 25.37 7.21 -19.27
C TYR A 222 24.72 8.25 -20.19
N SER A 223 24.30 7.82 -21.39
CA SER A 223 23.40 8.60 -22.23
C SER A 223 21.99 8.51 -21.65
N TYR A 224 21.43 9.64 -21.22
CA TYR A 224 20.00 9.71 -20.91
C TYR A 224 19.21 9.62 -22.22
N VAL A 225 18.26 8.69 -22.27
CA VAL A 225 17.21 8.69 -23.30
C VAL A 225 16.18 9.72 -22.88
N ASP A 226 15.80 10.62 -23.79
CA ASP A 226 14.77 11.61 -23.54
C ASP A 226 13.47 10.94 -23.07
N GLN A 227 12.90 11.46 -21.98
CA GLN A 227 11.61 10.99 -21.48
C GLN A 227 10.51 11.42 -22.44
N LEU A 228 9.77 10.45 -22.99
CA LEU A 228 8.59 10.72 -23.79
C LEU A 228 7.57 11.53 -22.96
N PRO A 229 6.97 12.59 -23.52
CA PRO A 229 5.94 13.35 -22.84
C PRO A 229 4.72 12.46 -22.55
N VAL A 230 4.15 12.60 -21.35
CA VAL A 230 3.04 11.76 -20.84
C VAL A 230 1.82 11.75 -21.77
N SER A 231 1.66 12.78 -22.62
CA SER A 231 0.62 12.87 -23.64
C SER A 231 0.68 11.76 -24.70
N GLU A 232 1.84 11.17 -24.98
CA GLU A 232 1.97 10.07 -25.95
C GLU A 232 1.66 8.68 -25.36
N ILE A 233 1.62 8.56 -24.02
CA ILE A 233 1.30 7.30 -23.34
C ILE A 233 -0.22 7.02 -23.37
N ILE A 234 -1.05 8.06 -23.40
CA ILE A 234 -2.51 7.96 -23.29
C ILE A 234 -3.18 7.58 -24.64
N HIS A 235 -2.51 7.79 -25.77
CA HIS A 235 -3.06 7.47 -27.10
C HIS A 235 -2.61 6.14 -27.70
N GLN A 236 -1.85 5.31 -26.98
CA GLN A 236 -1.51 3.98 -27.46
C GLN A 236 -2.69 3.02 -27.26
N LYS A 237 -3.48 2.82 -28.32
CA LYS A 237 -4.35 1.64 -28.44
C LYS A 237 -3.49 0.39 -28.20
N PRO A 238 -3.88 -0.54 -27.30
CA PRO A 238 -3.11 -1.75 -27.06
C PRO A 238 -3.02 -2.54 -28.36
N LYS A 239 -1.80 -2.71 -28.90
CA LYS A 239 -1.57 -3.70 -29.95
C LYS A 239 -1.88 -5.08 -29.37
N GLN A 240 -2.91 -5.71 -29.89
CA GLN A 240 -3.25 -7.10 -29.63
C GLN A 240 -2.01 -7.94 -29.97
N LYS A 241 -1.34 -8.46 -28.94
CA LYS A 241 -0.27 -9.44 -29.13
C LYS A 241 -0.94 -10.77 -29.37
N ASP A 242 -0.82 -11.28 -30.60
CA ASP A 242 -1.09 -12.68 -30.89
C ASP A 242 -0.18 -13.53 -29.99
N TRP A 243 -0.80 -14.22 -29.05
CA TRP A 243 -0.11 -15.14 -28.16
C TRP A 243 0.06 -16.47 -28.89
N HIS A 244 1.32 -16.87 -29.10
CA HIS A 244 1.65 -18.23 -29.51
C HIS A 244 2.35 -18.92 -28.34
N PRO A 245 1.93 -20.13 -27.94
CA PRO A 245 2.68 -20.90 -26.96
C PRO A 245 4.05 -21.26 -27.57
N PRO A 246 5.13 -21.28 -26.78
CA PRO A 246 6.41 -21.79 -27.26
C PRO A 246 6.24 -23.27 -27.65
N ASP A 247 6.72 -23.64 -28.84
CA ASP A 247 6.51 -24.96 -29.48
C ASP A 247 6.84 -26.18 -28.61
N GLY A 248 7.60 -26.01 -27.52
CA GLY A 248 7.92 -27.06 -26.55
C GLY A 248 6.85 -27.35 -25.49
N PHE A 249 5.88 -26.45 -25.25
CA PHE A 249 4.93 -26.61 -24.14
C PHE A 249 3.79 -27.59 -24.47
N ILE A 250 3.38 -27.64 -25.74
CA ILE A 250 2.33 -28.56 -26.20
C ILE A 250 2.88 -30.00 -26.25
N LEU A 251 4.10 -30.19 -26.75
CA LEU A 251 4.75 -31.52 -26.80
C LEU A 251 4.98 -32.12 -25.41
N GLY A 252 5.34 -31.29 -24.41
CA GLY A 252 5.50 -31.73 -23.03
C GLY A 252 4.19 -32.19 -22.36
N LEU A 253 3.06 -31.54 -22.68
CA LEU A 253 1.77 -31.90 -22.10
C LEU A 253 1.19 -33.18 -22.72
N TRP A 254 1.35 -33.36 -24.05
CA TRP A 254 0.89 -34.57 -24.74
C TRP A 254 1.69 -35.81 -24.37
N THR A 255 3.00 -35.68 -24.15
CA THR A 255 3.84 -36.80 -23.68
C THR A 255 3.46 -37.24 -22.28
N LEU A 256 3.15 -36.30 -21.37
CA LEU A 256 2.70 -36.62 -20.02
C LEU A 256 1.32 -37.31 -20.03
N ILE A 257 0.38 -36.82 -20.83
CA ILE A 257 -0.96 -37.42 -20.96
C ILE A 257 -0.84 -38.84 -21.53
N LEU A 258 -0.04 -39.08 -22.56
CA LEU A 258 0.20 -40.41 -23.12
C LEU A 258 0.86 -41.35 -22.10
N LEU A 259 1.88 -40.87 -21.36
CA LEU A 259 2.53 -41.69 -20.32
C LEU A 259 1.56 -42.08 -19.20
N VAL A 260 0.72 -41.14 -18.75
CA VAL A 260 -0.31 -41.44 -17.74
C VAL A 260 -1.35 -42.41 -18.32
N PHE A 261 -1.77 -42.23 -19.57
CA PHE A 261 -2.75 -43.11 -20.19
C PHE A 261 -2.22 -44.55 -20.37
N PHE A 262 -0.98 -44.72 -20.83
CA PHE A 262 -0.36 -46.05 -20.97
C PHE A 262 -0.09 -46.72 -19.61
N LYS A 263 0.26 -45.94 -18.58
CA LYS A 263 0.47 -46.46 -17.22
C LYS A 263 -0.83 -46.94 -16.59
N THR A 264 -1.96 -46.28 -16.88
CA THR A 264 -3.25 -46.56 -16.25
C THR A 264 -4.07 -47.61 -17.03
N TYR A 265 -4.01 -47.65 -18.36
CA TYR A 265 -4.93 -48.46 -19.18
C TYR A 265 -4.28 -49.61 -19.98
N GLY A 266 -2.94 -49.64 -20.10
CA GLY A 266 -2.23 -50.68 -20.84
C GLY A 266 -2.57 -50.74 -22.34
N ILE A 267 -1.76 -51.48 -23.11
CA ILE A 267 -1.74 -51.46 -24.60
C ILE A 267 -3.06 -51.96 -25.25
N LYS A 268 -3.99 -52.54 -24.49
CA LYS A 268 -5.20 -53.19 -25.04
C LYS A 268 -6.25 -52.23 -25.61
N HIS A 269 -6.19 -50.92 -25.35
CA HIS A 269 -7.21 -49.95 -25.80
C HIS A 269 -6.77 -48.99 -26.93
N LEU A 270 -5.62 -49.24 -27.57
CA LEU A 270 -5.08 -48.33 -28.60
C LEU A 270 -5.92 -48.23 -29.89
N LYS A 271 -6.85 -49.16 -30.14
CA LYS A 271 -7.66 -49.20 -31.37
C LYS A 271 -8.78 -48.15 -31.45
N HIS A 272 -9.00 -47.36 -30.41
CA HIS A 272 -10.13 -46.40 -30.35
C HIS A 272 -9.70 -44.91 -30.28
N ILE A 273 -8.41 -44.59 -30.41
CA ILE A 273 -7.88 -43.23 -30.21
C ILE A 273 -7.18 -42.65 -31.46
N PHE A 274 -7.24 -43.35 -32.61
CA PHE A 274 -6.85 -42.79 -33.92
C PHE A 274 -8.02 -42.86 -34.90
#